data_AF-A0A396GP57-F1
#
_entry.id   AF-A0A396GP57-F1
#
_cell.length_a   1.000
_cell.length_b   1.000
_cell.length_c   1.000
_cell.angle_alpha   90.00
_cell.angle_beta   90.00
_cell.angle_gamma   90.00
#
_symmetry.space_group_name_H-M   'P 1'
#
loop_
_entity.id
_entity.type
_entity.pdbx_description
1 polymer ?
#
loop_
_entity_poly.entity_id
_entity_poly.type
_entity_poly.pdbx_seq_one_letter_code
_entity_poly.pdbx_strand_id
1 'polypeptide(L)' 'MQTRKIMDSLHMLIYAFIIFLSIPLPPTRKTIPCKTKVDCPQQIYYVVECLDGFCDYWRD' A
#
# COMPACT_ATOMS: atom_id res chain seq x y z
N MET A 1 36.29 17.37 -16.83
CA MET A 1 35.31 17.77 -15.79
C MET A 1 33.88 17.29 -16.04
N GLN A 2 33.59 16.65 -17.18
CA GLN A 2 32.21 16.25 -17.57
C GLN A 2 31.77 14.88 -17.02
N THR A 3 32.71 13.95 -16.81
CA THR A 3 32.44 12.59 -16.30
C THR A 3 32.04 12.53 -14.82
N ARG A 4 32.49 13.49 -13.99
CA ARG A 4 32.06 13.57 -12.57
C ARG A 4 30.58 13.94 -12.45
N LYS A 5 30.13 14.94 -13.20
CA LYS A 5 28.71 15.37 -13.23
C LYS A 5 27.74 14.25 -13.62
N ILE A 6 28.15 13.36 -14.53
CA ILE A 6 27.32 12.22 -14.98
C ILE A 6 27.24 11.16 -13.87
N MET A 7 28.37 10.87 -13.22
CA MET A 7 28.43 9.90 -12.12
C MET A 7 27.66 10.37 -10.88
N ASP A 8 27.70 11.68 -10.57
CA ASP A 8 26.90 12.29 -9.51
C ASP A 8 25.40 12.21 -9.82
N SER A 9 25.01 12.39 -11.08
CA SER A 9 23.63 12.25 -11.53
C SER A 9 23.12 10.81 -11.44
N LEU A 10 23.98 9.82 -11.68
CA LEU A 10 23.63 8.41 -11.57
C LEU A 10 23.45 7.99 -10.10
N HIS A 11 24.32 8.48 -9.20
CA HIS A 11 24.20 8.25 -7.77
C HIS A 11 22.91 8.85 -7.20
N MET A 12 22.55 10.08 -7.61
CA MET A 12 21.28 10.71 -7.22
C MET A 12 20.06 9.88 -7.64
N LEU A 13 20.06 9.32 -8.86
CA LEU A 13 18.97 8.48 -9.36
C LEU A 13 18.85 7.16 -8.58
N ILE A 14 19.98 6.48 -8.32
CA ILE A 14 20.00 5.24 -7.55
C ILE A 14 19.48 5.50 -6.13
N TYR A 15 19.90 6.61 -5.51
CA TYR A 15 19.47 6.97 -4.16
C TYR A 15 17.97 7.25 -4.09
N ALA A 16 17.43 8.02 -5.04
CA ALA A 16 15.99 8.29 -5.13
C ALA A 16 15.17 7.01 -5.37
N PHE A 17 15.68 6.10 -6.20
CA PHE A 17 15.03 4.81 -6.47
C PHE A 17 15.01 3.89 -5.25
N ILE A 18 16.12 3.83 -4.51
CA ILE A 18 16.18 3.07 -3.24
C ILE A 18 15.19 3.64 -2.23
N ILE A 19 15.10 4.96 -2.08
CA ILE A 19 14.12 5.60 -1.19
C ILE A 19 12.70 5.20 -1.60
N PHE A 20 12.38 5.26 -2.90
CA PHE A 20 11.06 4.87 -3.40
C PHE A 20 10.73 3.40 -3.11
N LEU A 21 11.67 2.49 -3.31
CA LEU A 21 11.50 1.06 -2.99
C LEU A 21 11.43 0.78 -1.48
N SER A 22 12.02 1.65 -0.67
CA SER A 22 12.01 1.54 0.79
C SER A 22 10.69 2.01 1.40
N ILE A 23 9.85 2.74 0.65
CA ILE A 23 8.52 3.12 1.10
C ILE A 23 7.68 1.83 1.10
N PRO A 24 7.28 1.31 2.27
CA PRO A 24 6.40 0.17 2.31
C PRO A 24 5.10 0.58 1.62
N LEU A 25 4.78 -0.06 0.50
CA LEU A 25 3.44 0.05 -0.04
C LEU A 25 2.48 -0.38 1.08
N PRO A 26 1.40 0.39 1.33
CA PRO A 26 0.38 -0.08 2.26
C PRO A 26 0.02 -1.49 1.82
N PRO A 27 -0.10 -2.44 2.77
CA PRO A 27 -0.48 -3.79 2.41
C PRO A 27 -1.71 -3.65 1.52
N THR A 28 -1.66 -4.23 0.32
CA THR A 28 -2.88 -4.53 -0.44
C THR A 28 -3.69 -5.37 0.53
N ARG A 29 -4.52 -4.69 1.34
CA ARG A 29 -5.51 -5.30 2.21
C ARG A 29 -6.15 -6.31 1.28
N LYS A 30 -6.13 -7.59 1.65
CA LYS A 30 -6.79 -8.63 0.86
C LYS A 30 -8.27 -8.31 0.95
N THR A 31 -8.68 -7.38 0.11
CA THR A 31 -9.93 -6.70 0.23
C THR A 31 -10.90 -7.59 -0.49
N ILE A 32 -11.56 -8.40 0.32
CA ILE A 32 -12.69 -9.21 -0.11
C ILE A 32 -13.66 -8.22 -0.78
N PRO A 33 -13.94 -8.36 -2.09
CA PRO A 33 -14.84 -7.45 -2.76
C PRO A 33 -16.24 -7.61 -2.17
N CYS A 34 -16.91 -6.50 -1.92
CA CYS A 34 -18.26 -6.50 -1.38
C CYS A 34 -19.12 -5.45 -2.11
N LYS A 35 -20.41 -5.75 -2.22
CA LYS A 35 -21.42 -4.78 -2.64
C LYS A 35 -22.20 -4.27 -1.43
N THR A 36 -22.32 -5.11 -0.42
CA THR A 36 -22.99 -4.85 0.85
C THR A 36 -22.20 -5.49 1.99
N LYS A 37 -22.43 -5.04 3.24
CA LYS A 37 -21.78 -5.63 4.43
C LYS A 37 -22.02 -7.13 4.62
N VAL A 38 -23.05 -7.69 3.96
CA VAL A 38 -23.44 -9.10 4.08
C VAL A 38 -22.55 -10.02 3.23
N ASP A 39 -21.87 -9.46 2.22
CA ASP A 39 -20.91 -10.17 1.39
C ASP A 39 -19.59 -10.44 2.14
N CYS A 40 -19.36 -9.71 3.24
CA CYS A 40 -18.17 -9.82 4.06
C CYS A 40 -18.34 -10.93 5.11
N PRO A 41 -17.32 -11.80 5.31
CA PRO A 41 -17.39 -12.77 6.38
C PRO A 41 -17.44 -12.05 7.73
N GLN A 42 -18.53 -12.27 8.46
CA GLN A 42 -18.74 -11.71 9.79
C GLN A 42 -17.81 -12.42 10.78
N GLN A 43 -17.07 -11.63 11.56
CA GLN A 43 -16.24 -12.13 12.64
C GLN A 43 -16.77 -11.58 13.96
N ILE A 44 -16.85 -12.43 14.98
CA ILE A 44 -17.48 -12.13 16.28
C ILE A 44 -16.76 -10.97 17.01
N TYR A 45 -15.47 -10.75 16.71
CA TYR A 45 -14.60 -9.79 17.39
C TYR A 45 -14.30 -8.52 16.57
N TYR A 46 -14.84 -8.41 15.36
CA TYR A 46 -14.55 -7.30 14.46
C TYR A 46 -15.84 -6.75 13.88
N VAL A 47 -15.98 -5.43 13.95
CA VAL A 47 -16.99 -4.71 13.17
C VAL A 47 -16.53 -4.74 11.72
N VAL A 48 -17.48 -5.06 10.83
CA VAL A 48 -17.23 -5.17 9.40
C VAL A 48 -18.07 -4.18 8.64
N GLU A 49 -17.44 -3.41 7.76
CA GLU A 49 -18.12 -2.55 6.80
C GLU A 49 -17.60 -2.77 5.37
N CYS A 50 -18.43 -2.36 4.42
CA CYS A 50 -18.08 -2.38 3.01
C CYS A 50 -17.74 -0.95 2.57
N LEU A 51 -16.45 -0.65 2.43
CA LEU A 51 -15.93 0.66 2.03
C LEU A 51 -15.21 0.52 0.68
N ASP A 52 -15.52 1.41 -0.26
CA ASP A 52 -14.93 1.44 -1.61
C ASP A 52 -15.03 0.09 -2.37
N GLY A 53 -16.10 -0.67 -2.11
CA GLY A 53 -16.33 -1.98 -2.74
C GLY A 53 -15.54 -3.12 -2.11
N PHE A 54 -15.02 -2.90 -0.90
CA PHE A 54 -14.16 -3.85 -0.20
C PHE A 54 -14.47 -3.96 1.29
N CYS A 55 -14.31 -5.17 1.84
CA CYS A 55 -14.54 -5.42 3.27
C CYS A 55 -13.42 -4.83 4.12
N ASP A 56 -13.79 -4.00 5.08
CA ASP A 56 -12.91 -3.44 6.09
C ASP A 56 -13.32 -3.91 7.49
N TYR A 57 -12.32 -4.15 8.34
CA TYR A 57 -12.49 -4.77 9.65
C TYR A 57 -11.78 -3.93 10.71
N TRP A 58 -12.51 -3.53 11.74
CA TRP A 58 -11.95 -2.84 12.90
C TRP A 58 -12.48 -3.45 14.19
N ARG A 59 -11.66 -3.33 15.23
CA ARG A 59 -12.03 -3.72 16.59
C ARG A 59 -12.70 -2.51 17.23
N ASP A 60 -13.86 -2.72 17.85
CA ASP A 60 -14.48 -1.74 18.75
C ASP A 60 -13.58 -1.38 19.93
#